data_AF-A0A833YNE2-F1
#
_entry.id   AF-A0A833YNE2-F1
#
_cell.length_a   1.000
_cell.length_b   1.000
_cell.length_c   1.000
_cell.angle_alpha   90.00
_cell.angle_beta   90.00
_cell.angle_gamma   90.00
#
_symmetry.space_group_name_H-M   'P 1'
#
loop_
_entity.id
_entity.type
_entity.pdbx_description
1 polymer ?
#
loop_
_entity_poly.entity_id
_entity_poly.type
_entity_poly.pdbx_seq_one_letter_code
_entity_poly.pdbx_strand_id
1 'polypeptide(L)'
;MAGCCSVLAAFLFEYDTPRIVLIRSRKVGLMNRTVQLLILAYVIGWVFVWEKGYQEVDSVVSSITTKAKGVTVTNTSKLGFRIWDVADYVIPAQEENSLFVMTNMIITVNQTQGFCPEVPDKTTVCTTDADCTAGSAGTHSSGVATGRCVPFNGTVKTCEVAAWCPVEDDRHVPKRNILPNITTAYLKSCVYDAATDPFCPIFRLGKIVQSAGHSFGDMAVEGGIMGIQIKWNCNLDRAASHCLPRYSFRRLDTRDLDHNVSPGYNFRFAKYYSDPTGTEHRTLIKAYGIRFDIIVFGKATVLCDIIVLYCMKKRYYYREKKYKYVEDYEQGIGSEMDR
;
A
#
# COMPACT_ATOMS: atom_id res chain seq x y z
N MET A 1 35.94 -37.36 -58.59
CA MET A 1 35.72 -36.56 -57.36
C MET A 1 35.75 -35.04 -57.57
N ALA A 2 35.67 -34.52 -58.81
CA ALA A 2 35.70 -33.07 -59.06
C ALA A 2 34.31 -32.37 -59.04
N GLY A 3 33.20 -33.13 -59.10
CA GLY A 3 31.85 -32.55 -59.18
C GLY A 3 31.13 -32.33 -57.83
N CYS A 4 31.55 -33.00 -56.75
CA CYS A 4 30.87 -32.88 -55.45
C CYS A 4 31.29 -31.60 -54.70
N CYS A 5 32.59 -31.25 -54.77
CA CYS A 5 33.08 -29.99 -54.21
C CYS A 5 32.51 -28.75 -54.92
N SER A 6 32.26 -28.80 -56.22
CA SER A 6 31.68 -27.65 -56.95
C SER A 6 30.20 -27.45 -56.64
N VAL A 7 29.43 -28.54 -56.43
CA VAL A 7 28.02 -28.47 -56.03
C VAL A 7 27.87 -28.03 -54.55
N LEU A 8 28.75 -28.51 -53.66
CA LEU A 8 28.81 -28.03 -52.28
C LEU A 8 29.25 -26.57 -52.19
N ALA A 9 30.18 -26.14 -53.04
CA ALA A 9 30.61 -24.74 -53.11
C ALA A 9 29.51 -23.83 -53.67
N ALA A 10 28.77 -24.26 -54.69
CA ALA A 10 27.60 -23.52 -55.18
C ALA A 10 26.53 -23.40 -54.08
N PHE A 11 26.21 -24.48 -53.37
CA PHE A 11 25.20 -24.43 -52.30
C PHE A 11 25.60 -23.57 -51.08
N LEU A 12 26.90 -23.52 -50.75
CA LEU A 12 27.40 -22.73 -49.61
C LEU A 12 27.69 -21.26 -49.95
N PHE A 13 27.92 -20.92 -51.23
CA PHE A 13 28.35 -19.59 -51.66
C PHE A 13 27.48 -18.94 -52.75
N GLU A 14 26.38 -19.56 -53.18
CA GLU A 14 25.36 -18.91 -54.02
C GLU A 14 24.35 -18.16 -53.15
N TYR A 15 24.10 -16.90 -53.52
CA TYR A 15 23.09 -16.05 -52.93
C TYR A 15 22.10 -15.64 -54.01
N ASP A 16 20.92 -16.23 -53.99
CA ASP A 16 19.84 -15.88 -54.90
C ASP A 16 19.24 -14.53 -54.49
N THR A 17 19.30 -13.56 -55.40
CA THR A 17 18.61 -12.28 -55.24
C THR A 17 17.45 -12.18 -56.21
N PRO A 18 16.27 -11.70 -55.76
CA PRO A 18 15.16 -11.47 -56.67
C PRO A 18 15.54 -10.36 -57.67
N ARG A 19 15.34 -10.61 -58.96
CA ARG A 19 15.55 -9.59 -60.00
C ARG A 19 14.49 -8.49 -59.87
N ILE A 20 14.90 -7.31 -59.43
CA ILE A 20 14.01 -6.16 -59.24
C ILE A 20 13.69 -5.53 -60.61
N VAL A 21 12.41 -5.42 -60.95
CA VAL A 21 11.95 -4.74 -62.18
C VAL A 21 11.53 -3.31 -61.85
N LEU A 22 12.18 -2.32 -62.46
CA LEU A 22 11.88 -0.90 -62.26
C LEU A 22 10.78 -0.44 -63.24
N ILE A 23 9.54 -0.38 -62.78
CA ILE A 23 8.40 0.11 -63.58
C ILE A 23 8.29 1.64 -63.44
N ARG A 24 8.65 2.40 -64.48
CA ARG A 24 8.50 3.87 -64.52
C ARG A 24 7.09 4.27 -64.99
N SER A 25 6.14 4.28 -64.06
CA SER A 25 4.77 4.76 -64.29
C SER A 25 4.34 5.74 -63.18
N ARG A 26 3.83 6.92 -63.56
CA ARG A 26 3.36 7.94 -62.61
C ARG A 26 2.18 7.43 -61.77
N LYS A 27 1.23 6.69 -62.36
CA LYS A 27 0.03 6.18 -61.67
C LYS A 27 0.39 5.13 -60.61
N VAL A 28 1.20 4.14 -60.97
CA VAL A 28 1.61 3.05 -60.06
C VAL A 28 2.56 3.57 -58.98
N GLY A 29 3.47 4.48 -59.34
CA GLY A 29 4.38 5.13 -58.38
C GLY A 29 3.63 5.95 -57.34
N LEU A 30 2.65 6.75 -57.75
CA LEU A 30 1.83 7.53 -56.81
C LEU A 30 1.03 6.61 -55.87
N MET A 31 0.38 5.57 -56.41
CA MET A 31 -0.38 4.62 -55.61
C MET A 31 0.48 3.95 -54.53
N ASN A 32 1.67 3.44 -54.89
CA ASN A 32 2.58 2.81 -53.95
C ASN A 32 3.08 3.82 -52.89
N ARG A 33 3.43 5.04 -53.28
CA ARG A 33 3.88 6.08 -52.33
C ARG A 33 2.76 6.52 -51.38
N THR A 34 1.52 6.62 -51.84
CA THR A 34 0.37 6.93 -50.99
C THR A 34 0.13 5.82 -49.97
N VAL A 35 0.16 4.54 -50.39
CA VAL A 35 0.02 3.41 -49.45
C VAL A 35 1.15 3.40 -48.42
N GLN A 36 2.40 3.60 -48.85
CA GLN A 36 3.54 3.71 -47.94
C GLN A 36 3.38 4.85 -46.93
N LEU A 37 2.92 6.03 -47.36
CA LEU A 37 2.66 7.16 -46.46
C LEU A 37 1.52 6.88 -45.48
N LEU A 38 0.45 6.21 -45.92
CA LEU A 38 -0.65 5.84 -45.03
C LEU A 38 -0.19 4.84 -43.95
N ILE A 39 0.59 3.83 -44.33
CA ILE A 39 1.16 2.87 -43.38
C ILE A 39 2.10 3.59 -42.40
N LEU A 40 2.97 4.47 -42.90
CA LEU A 40 3.91 5.22 -42.07
C LEU A 40 3.18 6.17 -41.12
N ALA A 41 2.13 6.86 -41.58
CA ALA A 41 1.29 7.70 -40.75
C ALA A 41 0.55 6.88 -39.67
N TYR A 42 0.05 5.69 -40.00
CA TYR A 42 -0.56 4.78 -39.03
C TYR A 42 0.46 4.33 -37.98
N VAL A 43 1.64 3.87 -38.40
CA VAL A 43 2.68 3.42 -37.47
C VAL A 43 3.12 4.56 -36.54
N ILE A 44 3.41 5.76 -37.08
CA ILE A 44 3.85 6.89 -36.25
C ILE A 44 2.71 7.41 -35.37
N GLY A 45 1.52 7.63 -35.92
CA GLY A 45 0.41 8.22 -35.18
C GLY A 45 -0.22 7.27 -34.17
N TRP A 46 -0.54 6.05 -34.59
CA TRP A 46 -1.19 5.07 -33.73
C TRP A 46 -0.20 4.33 -32.85
N VAL A 47 0.79 3.65 -33.44
CA VAL A 47 1.68 2.75 -32.68
C VAL A 47 2.65 3.53 -31.80
N PHE A 48 3.31 4.57 -32.35
CA PHE A 48 4.28 5.35 -31.59
C PHE A 48 3.64 6.41 -30.71
N VAL A 49 2.74 7.26 -31.23
CA VAL A 49 2.22 8.40 -30.44
C VAL A 49 1.06 8.00 -29.53
N TRP A 50 0.07 7.27 -30.03
CA TRP A 50 -1.15 6.94 -29.27
C TRP A 50 -0.92 5.80 -28.28
N GLU A 51 -0.46 4.64 -28.75
CA GLU A 51 -0.16 3.47 -27.91
C GLU A 51 1.17 3.59 -27.15
N LYS A 52 1.98 4.62 -27.45
CA LYS A 52 3.30 4.84 -26.83
C LYS A 52 4.19 3.60 -26.92
N GLY A 53 4.17 2.91 -28.06
CA GLY A 53 4.95 1.70 -28.29
C GLY A 53 6.48 1.87 -28.20
N TYR A 54 6.97 3.11 -28.07
CA TYR A 54 8.38 3.41 -27.77
C TYR A 54 8.74 3.26 -26.28
N GLN A 55 7.78 3.05 -25.38
CA GLN A 55 8.02 2.98 -23.95
C GLN A 55 7.98 1.53 -23.44
N GLU A 56 9.00 1.14 -22.67
CA GLU A 56 8.97 -0.09 -21.87
C GLU A 56 8.19 0.17 -20.57
N VAL A 57 7.31 -0.76 -20.17
CA VAL A 57 6.50 -0.64 -18.95
C VAL A 57 7.10 -1.52 -17.87
N ASP A 58 7.44 -0.92 -16.73
CA ASP A 58 7.86 -1.65 -15.53
C ASP A 58 6.82 -1.55 -14.39
N SER A 59 6.78 -2.58 -13.57
CA SER A 59 5.96 -2.67 -12.37
C SER A 59 6.66 -2.02 -11.17
N VAL A 60 5.90 -1.36 -10.30
CA VAL A 60 6.49 -0.64 -9.16
C VAL A 60 6.66 -1.57 -7.97
N VAL A 61 7.84 -1.50 -7.33
CA VAL A 61 8.09 -2.04 -6.00
C VAL A 61 7.70 -0.99 -4.95
N SER A 62 6.80 -1.34 -4.03
CA SER A 62 6.32 -0.44 -2.98
C SER A 62 6.46 -1.04 -1.59
N SER A 63 6.69 -0.18 -0.59
CA SER A 63 6.60 -0.52 0.83
C SER A 63 5.61 0.43 1.48
N ILE A 64 4.62 -0.14 2.19
CA ILE A 64 3.55 0.62 2.84
C ILE A 64 3.69 0.45 4.35
N THR A 65 3.49 1.55 5.08
CA THR A 65 3.38 1.53 6.55
C THR A 65 2.11 2.27 6.94
N THR A 66 1.21 1.57 7.61
CA THR A 66 -0.05 2.12 8.13
C THR A 66 0.09 2.47 9.61
N LYS A 67 -0.58 3.54 10.04
CA LYS A 67 -0.77 3.85 11.47
C LYS A 67 -2.18 4.39 11.63
N ALA A 68 -3.00 3.69 12.40
CA ALA A 68 -4.32 4.17 12.78
C ALA A 68 -4.22 5.08 14.02
N LYS A 69 -5.18 5.98 14.18
CA LYS A 69 -5.34 6.83 15.36
C LYS A 69 -6.82 7.01 15.66
N GLY A 70 -7.18 6.97 16.94
CA GLY A 70 -8.53 7.20 17.40
C GLY A 70 -8.76 6.52 18.75
N VAL A 71 -9.71 7.05 19.51
CA VAL A 71 -10.20 6.45 20.75
C VAL A 71 -11.71 6.45 20.71
N THR A 72 -12.33 5.45 21.32
CA THR A 72 -13.78 5.39 21.45
C THR A 72 -14.17 4.81 22.79
N VAL A 73 -15.40 5.11 23.21
CA VAL A 73 -15.95 4.68 24.50
C VAL A 73 -17.19 3.85 24.23
N THR A 74 -17.30 2.75 24.95
CA THR A 74 -18.54 1.97 25.04
C THR A 74 -19.03 1.96 26.47
N ASN A 75 -20.31 2.20 26.67
CA ASN A 75 -20.96 2.07 27.97
C ASN A 75 -22.11 1.06 27.85
N THR A 76 -21.84 -0.20 28.19
CA THR A 76 -22.78 -1.32 28.01
C THR A 76 -22.93 -2.09 29.31
N SER A 77 -24.13 -2.61 29.61
CA SER A 77 -24.41 -3.38 30.84
C SER A 77 -23.46 -4.56 31.10
N LYS A 78 -22.91 -5.19 30.05
CA LYS A 78 -21.99 -6.33 30.16
C LYS A 78 -20.51 -5.95 30.38
N LEU A 79 -20.11 -4.74 29.99
CA LEU A 79 -18.71 -4.31 29.94
C LEU A 79 -18.44 -3.07 30.82
N GLY A 80 -19.49 -2.44 31.32
CA GLY A 80 -19.41 -1.15 31.99
C GLY A 80 -18.93 -0.04 31.05
N PHE A 81 -18.42 1.03 31.65
CA PHE A 81 -17.70 2.09 30.96
C PHE A 81 -16.31 1.58 30.57
N ARG A 82 -16.05 1.45 29.26
CA ARG A 82 -14.79 0.93 28.72
C ARG A 82 -14.28 1.81 27.58
N ILE A 83 -12.98 2.04 27.58
CA ILE A 83 -12.26 2.81 26.56
C ILE A 83 -11.59 1.82 25.61
N TRP A 84 -11.58 2.18 24.33
CA TRP A 84 -10.96 1.45 23.24
C TRP A 84 -9.94 2.34 22.55
N ASP A 85 -8.70 1.87 22.48
CA ASP A 85 -7.61 2.53 21.78
C ASP A 85 -7.17 1.72 20.55
N VAL A 86 -6.16 2.24 19.84
CA VAL A 86 -5.62 1.63 18.63
C VAL A 86 -5.15 0.19 18.89
N ALA A 87 -4.60 -0.11 20.06
CA ALA A 87 -4.09 -1.45 20.38
C ALA A 87 -5.22 -2.47 20.62
N ASP A 88 -6.41 -2.01 21.00
CA ASP A 88 -7.56 -2.89 21.20
C ASP A 88 -8.33 -3.20 19.91
N TYR A 89 -8.52 -2.20 19.02
CA TYR A 89 -9.32 -2.38 17.81
C TYR A 89 -8.53 -2.61 16.51
N VAL A 90 -7.21 -2.41 16.49
CA VAL A 90 -6.37 -2.75 15.33
C VAL A 90 -5.66 -4.08 15.55
N ILE A 91 -6.04 -5.10 14.77
CA ILE A 91 -5.58 -6.48 14.97
C ILE A 91 -5.32 -7.17 13.63
N PRO A 92 -4.10 -7.62 13.33
CA PRO A 92 -2.86 -7.37 14.06
C PRO A 92 -2.38 -5.92 13.89
N ALA A 93 -1.61 -5.39 14.84
CA ALA A 93 -1.05 -4.04 14.76
C ALA A 93 0.03 -3.90 13.67
N GLN A 94 0.60 -5.02 13.21
CA GLN A 94 1.59 -5.09 12.15
C GLN A 94 1.13 -6.10 11.10
N GLU A 95 0.36 -5.64 10.12
CA GLU A 95 0.03 -6.40 8.92
C GLU A 95 0.69 -5.72 7.71
N GLU A 96 1.31 -6.51 6.84
CA GLU A 96 1.91 -5.98 5.61
C GLU A 96 0.81 -5.56 4.63
N ASN A 97 0.84 -4.30 4.21
CA ASN A 97 -0.08 -3.73 3.22
C ASN A 97 -1.57 -3.85 3.58
N SER A 98 -1.91 -4.11 4.83
CA SER A 98 -3.31 -4.16 5.29
C SER A 98 -3.47 -3.55 6.69
N LEU A 99 -4.71 -3.22 7.04
CA LEU A 99 -5.10 -2.69 8.33
C LEU A 99 -6.50 -3.19 8.65
N PHE A 100 -6.65 -4.01 9.68
CA PHE A 100 -7.97 -4.37 10.19
C PHE A 100 -8.38 -3.44 11.33
N VAL A 101 -9.60 -2.91 11.25
CA VAL A 101 -10.22 -2.07 12.29
C VAL A 101 -11.50 -2.75 12.77
N MET A 102 -11.48 -3.20 14.02
CA MET A 102 -12.65 -3.76 14.69
C MET A 102 -13.70 -2.67 14.90
N THR A 103 -14.92 -2.93 14.46
CA THR A 103 -16.06 -2.01 14.58
C THR A 103 -17.15 -2.54 15.49
N ASN A 104 -17.25 -3.87 15.63
CA ASN A 104 -18.21 -4.52 16.51
C ASN A 104 -17.58 -5.80 17.09
N MET A 105 -17.98 -6.20 18.29
CA MET A 105 -17.41 -7.37 18.94
C MET A 105 -18.36 -8.05 19.90
N ILE A 106 -18.12 -9.34 20.10
CA ILE A 106 -18.76 -10.14 21.14
C ILE A 106 -17.64 -10.67 22.03
N ILE A 107 -17.71 -10.34 23.32
CA ILE A 107 -16.72 -10.69 24.33
C ILE A 107 -17.33 -11.51 25.46
N THR A 108 -16.58 -12.49 25.94
CA THR A 108 -16.88 -13.28 27.14
C THR A 108 -15.81 -13.01 28.19
N VAL A 109 -16.18 -12.39 29.31
CA VAL A 109 -15.25 -11.77 30.29
C VAL A 109 -14.89 -12.68 31.48
N ASN A 110 -13.63 -12.57 31.96
CA ASN A 110 -13.15 -12.74 33.35
C ASN A 110 -11.62 -12.43 33.52
N GLN A 111 -11.13 -11.24 33.08
CA GLN A 111 -9.89 -10.55 33.57
C GLN A 111 -9.98 -9.01 33.52
N THR A 112 -9.09 -8.29 34.24
CA THR A 112 -9.24 -6.88 34.66
C THR A 112 -8.19 -5.84 34.12
N GLN A 113 -8.54 -4.53 34.21
CA GLN A 113 -7.88 -3.29 33.66
C GLN A 113 -7.73 -2.13 34.71
N GLY A 114 -6.95 -1.04 34.47
CA GLY A 114 -6.59 0.06 35.45
C GLY A 114 -6.41 1.53 34.93
N PHE A 115 -5.70 2.42 35.68
CA PHE A 115 -5.51 3.90 35.42
C PHE A 115 -4.04 4.37 35.50
N CYS A 116 -3.62 5.41 34.74
CA CYS A 116 -2.22 5.93 34.72
C CYS A 116 -2.03 7.38 34.22
N PRO A 117 -0.85 7.98 34.50
CA PRO A 117 -0.43 9.28 33.95
C PRO A 117 -0.11 9.24 32.44
N GLU A 118 -0.43 10.32 31.72
CA GLU A 118 -0.13 10.48 30.28
C GLU A 118 1.32 10.91 30.01
N VAL A 119 1.86 10.63 28.81
CA VAL A 119 3.21 11.06 28.40
C VAL A 119 3.29 12.60 28.29
N PRO A 120 4.37 13.25 28.76
CA PRO A 120 4.50 14.71 28.73
C PRO A 120 4.67 15.26 27.30
N ASP A 121 3.70 16.10 26.90
CA ASP A 121 3.65 16.90 25.68
C ASP A 121 3.18 18.34 26.03
N LYS A 122 3.33 19.30 25.12
CA LYS A 122 2.97 20.72 25.34
C LYS A 122 1.52 20.93 25.78
N THR A 123 0.63 19.99 25.47
CA THR A 123 -0.80 20.04 25.79
C THR A 123 -1.21 19.16 26.98
N THR A 124 -0.32 18.26 27.46
CA THR A 124 -0.65 17.27 28.51
C THR A 124 0.06 17.56 29.83
N VAL A 125 1.06 18.44 29.84
CA VAL A 125 1.70 18.96 31.06
C VAL A 125 0.75 19.90 31.79
N CYS A 126 0.52 19.61 33.06
CA CYS A 126 -0.39 20.36 33.92
C CYS A 126 0.34 20.84 35.18
N THR A 127 -0.16 21.91 35.77
CA THR A 127 0.28 22.41 37.08
C THR A 127 -0.80 22.19 38.13
N THR A 128 -2.06 22.33 37.73
CA THR A 128 -3.26 22.16 38.56
C THR A 128 -4.30 21.29 37.85
N ASP A 129 -5.24 20.72 38.61
CA ASP A 129 -6.32 19.89 38.07
C ASP A 129 -7.23 20.65 37.09
N ALA A 130 -7.30 21.99 37.20
CA ALA A 130 -8.08 22.84 36.29
C ALA A 130 -7.50 22.89 34.86
N ASP A 131 -6.23 22.55 34.67
CA ASP A 131 -5.58 22.46 33.36
C ASP A 131 -6.07 21.23 32.58
N CYS A 132 -6.63 20.22 33.27
CA CYS A 132 -7.10 18.97 32.70
C CYS A 132 -8.62 19.00 32.50
N THR A 133 -9.08 19.10 31.25
CA THR A 133 -10.52 19.07 30.96
C THR A 133 -11.03 17.63 31.01
N ALA A 134 -11.85 17.30 32.02
CA ALA A 134 -12.44 15.98 32.18
C ALA A 134 -13.28 15.56 30.95
N GLY A 135 -13.10 14.32 30.50
CA GLY A 135 -13.82 13.75 29.35
C GLY A 135 -13.28 14.20 27.98
N SER A 136 -12.21 15.00 27.94
CA SER A 136 -11.56 15.38 26.68
C SER A 136 -10.79 14.18 26.09
N ALA A 137 -10.90 14.02 24.77
CA ALA A 137 -10.21 12.99 23.99
C ALA A 137 -9.78 13.61 22.65
N GLY A 138 -8.48 13.88 22.49
CA GLY A 138 -7.90 14.48 21.29
C GLY A 138 -7.26 13.44 20.37
N THR A 139 -7.02 13.81 19.10
CA THR A 139 -6.28 12.96 18.12
C THR A 139 -4.84 12.64 18.52
N HIS A 140 -4.33 13.33 19.54
CA HIS A 140 -2.99 13.21 20.10
C HIS A 140 -2.98 12.73 21.56
N SER A 141 -4.15 12.45 22.16
CA SER A 141 -4.22 11.92 23.52
C SER A 141 -4.27 10.40 23.50
N SER A 142 -3.59 9.77 24.46
CA SER A 142 -3.49 8.32 24.63
C SER A 142 -4.65 7.72 25.42
N GLY A 143 -5.60 8.55 25.89
CA GLY A 143 -6.78 8.10 26.62
C GLY A 143 -7.82 9.20 26.81
N VAL A 144 -8.76 8.99 27.73
CA VAL A 144 -9.75 10.01 28.12
C VAL A 144 -9.27 10.69 29.40
N ALA A 145 -9.15 12.02 29.37
CA ALA A 145 -8.68 12.78 30.53
C ALA A 145 -9.67 12.64 31.70
N THR A 146 -9.18 12.27 32.88
CA THR A 146 -10.00 12.16 34.10
C THR A 146 -10.24 13.52 34.77
N GLY A 147 -9.48 14.55 34.35
CA GLY A 147 -9.51 15.88 34.94
C GLY A 147 -8.59 16.07 36.15
N ARG A 148 -7.67 15.12 36.40
CA ARG A 148 -6.72 15.18 37.52
C ARG A 148 -5.30 15.34 37.01
N CYS A 149 -4.49 16.13 37.69
CA CYS A 149 -3.08 16.36 37.39
C CYS A 149 -2.20 15.50 38.29
N VAL A 150 -1.56 14.47 37.73
CA VAL A 150 -0.79 13.46 38.47
C VAL A 150 0.70 13.54 38.11
N PRO A 151 1.61 13.19 39.03
CA PRO A 151 3.04 13.16 38.73
C PRO A 151 3.38 12.05 37.73
N PHE A 152 3.96 12.41 36.58
CA PHE A 152 4.53 11.45 35.61
C PHE A 152 5.94 11.03 36.02
N ASN A 153 6.74 11.98 36.53
CA ASN A 153 8.06 11.75 37.11
C ASN A 153 8.31 12.77 38.24
N GLY A 154 9.42 12.70 38.97
CA GLY A 154 9.74 13.57 40.11
C GLY A 154 9.78 15.08 39.82
N THR A 155 9.83 15.48 38.55
CA THR A 155 9.90 16.88 38.10
C THR A 155 8.72 17.34 37.25
N VAL A 156 7.90 16.43 36.70
CA VAL A 156 6.87 16.76 35.70
C VAL A 156 5.54 16.10 36.06
N LYS A 157 4.46 16.88 36.04
CA LYS A 157 3.08 16.42 36.21
C LYS A 157 2.34 16.45 34.86
N THR A 158 1.51 15.46 34.62
CA THR A 158 0.68 15.34 33.42
C THR A 158 -0.75 14.97 33.79
N CYS A 159 -1.69 15.24 32.88
CA CYS A 159 -3.07 14.85 33.11
C CYS A 159 -3.20 13.32 33.20
N GLU A 160 -3.95 12.85 34.19
CA GLU A 160 -4.32 11.44 34.33
C GLU A 160 -5.31 11.09 33.24
N VAL A 161 -5.06 9.96 32.59
CA VAL A 161 -5.93 9.41 31.57
C VAL A 161 -6.42 8.03 31.98
N ALA A 162 -7.68 7.77 31.68
CA ALA A 162 -8.17 6.40 31.68
C ALA A 162 -7.65 5.73 30.38
N ALA A 163 -6.65 4.86 30.52
CA ALA A 163 -5.96 4.17 29.43
C ALA A 163 -5.35 2.83 29.90
N TRP A 164 -4.77 2.05 29.00
CA TRP A 164 -3.89 0.94 29.37
C TRP A 164 -2.52 1.46 29.81
N CYS A 165 -2.01 0.90 30.89
CA CYS A 165 -0.92 1.49 31.65
C CYS A 165 0.29 0.56 31.73
N PRO A 166 1.52 1.07 31.49
CA PRO A 166 1.86 2.43 31.08
C PRO A 166 1.53 2.73 29.60
N VAL A 167 1.26 4.00 29.30
CA VAL A 167 0.97 4.50 27.94
C VAL A 167 2.22 4.50 27.04
N GLU A 168 2.04 4.30 25.73
CA GLU A 168 3.12 4.19 24.73
C GLU A 168 3.96 5.48 24.60
N ASP A 169 5.30 5.35 24.61
CA ASP A 169 6.27 6.45 24.46
C ASP A 169 6.79 6.57 23.02
N ASP A 170 6.20 7.49 22.25
CA ASP A 170 6.41 7.68 20.81
C ASP A 170 7.53 8.71 20.47
N ARG A 171 8.43 9.04 21.41
CA ARG A 171 9.39 10.17 21.27
C ARG A 171 10.50 9.97 20.23
N HIS A 172 10.70 8.77 19.70
CA HIS A 172 11.69 8.47 18.68
C HIS A 172 11.08 7.66 17.52
N VAL A 173 10.61 8.36 16.49
CA VAL A 173 10.08 7.75 15.26
C VAL A 173 11.10 7.90 14.12
N PRO A 174 11.49 6.83 13.41
CA PRO A 174 12.37 6.94 12.25
C PRO A 174 11.73 7.71 11.08
N LYS A 175 12.58 8.34 10.26
CA LYS A 175 12.19 9.20 9.12
C LYS A 175 11.24 8.48 8.16
N ARG A 176 10.09 9.11 7.88
CA ARG A 176 9.07 8.66 6.94
C ARG A 176 9.30 9.24 5.54
N ASN A 177 8.82 8.54 4.51
CA ASN A 177 8.87 9.00 3.12
C ASN A 177 7.70 9.96 2.83
N ILE A 178 7.85 11.19 3.29
CA ILE A 178 6.95 12.31 3.02
C ILE A 178 7.68 13.24 2.05
N LEU A 179 7.00 13.77 1.03
CA LEU A 179 7.57 14.73 0.08
C LEU A 179 8.36 15.82 0.84
N PRO A 180 9.59 16.18 0.40
CA PRO A 180 10.51 17.03 1.16
C PRO A 180 9.99 18.45 1.44
N ASN A 181 8.89 18.84 0.79
CA ASN A 181 8.25 20.15 0.93
C ASN A 181 7.08 20.17 1.93
N ILE A 182 6.76 19.05 2.58
CA ILE A 182 5.63 18.98 3.53
C ILE A 182 6.09 19.36 4.93
N THR A 183 5.47 20.41 5.49
CA THR A 183 5.75 20.88 6.85
C THR A 183 4.99 20.08 7.91
N THR A 184 5.51 20.07 9.14
CA THR A 184 4.84 19.45 10.29
C THR A 184 3.49 20.11 10.61
N ALA A 185 3.32 21.39 10.26
CA ALA A 185 2.05 22.12 10.42
C ALA A 185 0.96 21.61 9.46
N TYR A 186 1.32 21.31 8.20
CA TYR A 186 0.40 20.71 7.23
C TYR A 186 -0.06 19.32 7.69
N LEU A 187 0.87 18.46 8.14
CA LEU A 187 0.52 17.11 8.60
C LEU A 187 -0.36 17.08 9.85
N LYS A 188 -0.40 18.15 10.65
CA LYS A 188 -1.28 18.22 11.83
C LYS A 188 -2.73 18.51 11.47
N SER A 189 -2.99 19.11 10.31
CA SER A 189 -4.31 19.63 9.94
C SER A 189 -4.89 19.04 8.66
N CYS A 190 -4.06 18.45 7.79
CA CYS A 190 -4.53 17.94 6.51
C CYS A 190 -5.46 16.74 6.70
N VAL A 191 -6.49 16.66 5.85
CA VAL A 191 -7.35 15.49 5.69
C VAL A 191 -7.53 15.28 4.20
N TYR A 192 -7.28 14.06 3.73
CA TYR A 192 -7.36 13.71 2.32
C TYR A 192 -8.71 14.09 1.70
N ASP A 193 -8.64 14.71 0.54
CA ASP A 193 -9.77 14.98 -0.33
C ASP A 193 -9.32 14.95 -1.79
N ALA A 194 -10.07 14.27 -2.66
CA ALA A 194 -9.67 14.12 -4.05
C ALA A 194 -9.63 15.46 -4.83
N ALA A 195 -10.41 16.47 -4.42
CA ALA A 195 -10.50 17.76 -5.08
C ALA A 195 -9.66 18.83 -4.38
N THR A 196 -9.75 18.92 -3.04
CA THR A 196 -9.09 20.00 -2.30
C THR A 196 -7.66 19.66 -1.86
N ASP A 197 -7.39 18.42 -1.45
CA ASP A 197 -6.09 18.01 -0.91
C ASP A 197 -5.73 16.55 -1.24
N PRO A 198 -5.38 16.26 -2.52
CA PRO A 198 -5.17 14.91 -3.03
C PRO A 198 -3.84 14.27 -2.57
N PHE A 199 -2.96 15.05 -1.92
CA PHE A 199 -1.63 14.58 -1.49
C PHE A 199 -1.51 14.35 0.02
N CYS A 200 -2.55 14.70 0.79
CA CYS A 200 -2.55 14.43 2.22
C CYS A 200 -2.60 12.93 2.52
N PRO A 201 -1.66 12.38 3.31
CA PRO A 201 -1.62 10.95 3.65
C PRO A 201 -2.55 10.57 4.82
N ILE A 202 -3.38 11.49 5.31
CA ILE A 202 -4.27 11.27 6.46
C ILE A 202 -5.69 11.08 5.96
N PHE A 203 -6.23 9.88 6.14
CA PHE A 203 -7.53 9.48 5.66
C PHE A 203 -8.51 9.26 6.82
N ARG A 204 -9.76 9.72 6.65
CA ARG A 204 -10.86 9.38 7.57
C ARG A 204 -11.56 8.12 7.07
N LEU A 205 -11.71 7.11 7.93
CA LEU A 205 -12.32 5.81 7.57
C LEU A 205 -13.73 5.98 6.99
N GLY A 206 -14.57 6.82 7.60
CA GLY A 206 -15.91 7.10 7.09
C GLY A 206 -15.91 7.70 5.67
N LYS A 207 -14.93 8.55 5.34
CA LYS A 207 -14.79 9.18 4.02
C LYS A 207 -14.30 8.17 2.97
N ILE A 208 -13.44 7.22 3.35
CA ILE A 208 -13.01 6.12 2.47
C ILE A 208 -14.23 5.29 2.05
N VAL A 209 -15.04 4.87 3.02
CA VAL A 209 -16.23 4.03 2.78
C VAL A 209 -17.28 4.80 1.98
N GLN A 210 -17.51 6.07 2.30
CA GLN A 210 -18.42 6.93 1.56
C GLN A 210 -17.97 7.16 0.11
N SER A 211 -16.66 7.34 -0.11
CA SER A 211 -16.10 7.52 -1.47
C SER A 211 -16.23 6.27 -2.34
N ALA A 212 -16.35 5.09 -1.72
CA ALA A 212 -16.67 3.84 -2.41
C ALA A 212 -18.18 3.63 -2.64
N GLY A 213 -19.03 4.56 -2.20
CA GLY A 213 -20.49 4.49 -2.37
C GLY A 213 -21.20 3.63 -1.32
N HIS A 214 -20.58 3.37 -0.18
CA HIS A 214 -21.16 2.55 0.89
C HIS A 214 -21.40 3.35 2.18
N SER A 215 -22.34 2.87 2.99
CA SER A 215 -22.59 3.39 4.34
C SER A 215 -21.60 2.79 5.33
N PHE A 216 -20.98 3.63 6.16
CA PHE A 216 -20.08 3.18 7.21
C PHE A 216 -20.84 2.42 8.31
N GLY A 217 -22.08 2.80 8.62
CA GLY A 217 -22.87 2.17 9.67
C GLY A 217 -23.17 0.70 9.39
N ASP A 218 -23.60 0.39 8.18
CA ASP A 218 -23.94 -0.99 7.78
C ASP A 218 -22.68 -1.86 7.73
N MET A 219 -21.59 -1.30 7.18
CA MET A 219 -20.30 -1.97 7.10
C MET A 219 -19.66 -2.20 8.47
N ALA A 220 -19.93 -1.33 9.44
CA ALA A 220 -19.47 -1.48 10.82
C ALA A 220 -20.19 -2.61 11.57
N VAL A 221 -21.43 -2.94 11.19
CA VAL A 221 -22.20 -4.02 11.81
C VAL A 221 -21.84 -5.38 11.21
N GLU A 222 -21.82 -5.46 9.88
CA GLU A 222 -21.57 -6.72 9.15
C GLU A 222 -20.07 -7.06 9.06
N GLY A 223 -19.21 -6.04 9.07
CA GLY A 223 -17.82 -6.15 8.68
C GLY A 223 -17.66 -6.20 7.15
N GLY A 224 -16.45 -5.99 6.65
CA GLY A 224 -16.20 -6.00 5.20
C GLY A 224 -14.74 -5.81 4.84
N ILE A 225 -14.43 -5.87 3.54
CA ILE A 225 -13.07 -5.69 3.03
C ILE A 225 -13.06 -4.52 2.05
N MET A 226 -12.23 -3.52 2.35
CA MET A 226 -12.06 -2.31 1.58
C MET A 226 -10.66 -2.29 0.94
N GLY A 227 -10.59 -2.01 -0.34
CA GLY A 227 -9.37 -1.78 -1.08
C GLY A 227 -9.05 -0.30 -1.19
N ILE A 228 -7.88 0.10 -0.68
CA ILE A 228 -7.28 1.42 -0.92
C ILE A 228 -6.27 1.25 -2.05
N GLN A 229 -6.62 1.71 -3.24
CA GLN A 229 -5.81 1.56 -4.44
C GLN A 229 -4.99 2.82 -4.66
N ILE A 230 -3.66 2.68 -4.71
CA ILE A 230 -2.73 3.78 -4.97
C ILE A 230 -2.14 3.57 -6.36
N LYS A 231 -2.59 4.36 -7.33
CA LYS A 231 -2.15 4.25 -8.72
C LYS A 231 -1.06 5.28 -9.04
N TRP A 232 0.11 4.76 -9.37
CA TRP A 232 1.25 5.48 -9.92
C TRP A 232 1.31 5.24 -11.43
N ASN A 233 0.80 6.19 -12.21
CA ASN A 233 0.92 6.17 -13.67
C ASN A 233 1.93 7.23 -14.08
N CYS A 234 3.20 6.87 -14.10
CA CYS A 234 4.29 7.81 -14.23
C CYS A 234 4.98 7.67 -15.57
N ASN A 235 4.98 8.77 -16.33
CA ASN A 235 5.82 8.88 -17.49
C ASN A 235 7.19 9.43 -17.07
N LEU A 236 8.20 8.56 -17.01
CA LEU A 236 9.56 8.93 -16.58
C LEU A 236 10.32 9.74 -17.64
N ASP A 237 9.75 9.93 -18.83
CA ASP A 237 10.27 10.88 -19.83
C ASP A 237 9.98 12.33 -19.45
N ARG A 238 9.09 12.57 -18.48
CA ARG A 238 8.76 13.89 -17.94
C ARG A 238 9.44 14.10 -16.60
N ALA A 239 9.47 15.35 -16.15
CA ALA A 239 10.00 15.70 -14.83
C ALA A 239 9.31 14.89 -13.72
N ALA A 240 10.11 14.38 -12.77
CA ALA A 240 9.65 13.52 -11.68
C ALA A 240 8.51 14.14 -10.84
N SER A 241 8.38 15.47 -10.81
CA SER A 241 7.29 16.19 -10.14
C SER A 241 5.89 15.90 -10.69
N HIS A 242 5.77 15.36 -11.90
CA HIS A 242 4.48 14.97 -12.49
C HIS A 242 4.06 13.53 -12.14
N CYS A 243 4.97 12.75 -11.54
CA CYS A 243 4.69 11.41 -11.05
C CYS A 243 4.03 11.51 -9.68
N LEU A 244 2.69 11.53 -9.68
CA LEU A 244 1.90 11.77 -8.48
C LEU A 244 0.94 10.59 -8.24
N PRO A 245 0.72 10.20 -6.98
CA PRO A 245 -0.19 9.11 -6.65
C PRO A 245 -1.63 9.52 -6.90
N ARG A 246 -2.44 8.58 -7.39
CA ARG A 246 -3.90 8.72 -7.43
C ARG A 246 -4.54 7.65 -6.56
N TYR A 247 -5.34 8.08 -5.59
CA TYR A 247 -6.04 7.18 -4.67
C TYR A 247 -7.44 6.87 -5.20
N SER A 248 -7.83 5.60 -5.18
CA SER A 248 -9.19 5.14 -5.41
C SER A 248 -9.60 4.15 -4.33
N PHE A 249 -10.88 4.13 -3.98
CA PHE A 249 -11.42 3.28 -2.92
C PHE A 249 -12.49 2.37 -3.50
N ARG A 250 -12.44 1.10 -3.14
CA ARG A 250 -13.39 0.09 -3.66
C ARG A 250 -13.64 -0.97 -2.59
N ARG A 251 -14.88 -1.44 -2.48
CA ARG A 251 -15.20 -2.63 -1.69
C ARG A 251 -14.74 -3.89 -2.42
N LEU A 252 -13.98 -4.75 -1.74
CA LEU A 252 -13.38 -5.96 -2.30
C LEU A 252 -14.19 -7.22 -2.00
N ASP A 253 -14.98 -7.23 -0.92
CA ASP A 253 -15.85 -8.35 -0.62
C ASP A 253 -17.09 -8.35 -1.53
N THR A 254 -17.35 -9.49 -2.17
CA THR A 254 -18.53 -9.70 -3.01
C THR A 254 -19.74 -9.93 -2.11
N ARG A 255 -20.61 -8.93 -1.96
CA ARG A 255 -21.90 -9.11 -1.29
C ARG A 255 -22.84 -9.85 -2.25
N ASP A 256 -22.83 -11.17 -2.18
CA ASP A 256 -23.82 -11.98 -2.89
C ASP A 256 -25.17 -11.83 -2.18
N LEU A 257 -26.12 -11.15 -2.83
CA LEU A 257 -27.44 -10.85 -2.26
C LEU A 257 -28.31 -12.11 -2.16
N ASP A 258 -28.04 -13.12 -3.01
CA ASP A 258 -28.86 -14.33 -3.12
C ASP A 258 -28.32 -15.48 -2.24
N HIS A 259 -27.04 -15.45 -1.85
CA HIS A 259 -26.38 -16.47 -1.04
C HIS A 259 -25.64 -15.87 0.18
N ASN A 260 -26.41 -15.41 1.15
CA ASN A 260 -25.91 -14.74 2.35
C ASN A 260 -25.40 -15.71 3.44
N VAL A 261 -24.43 -16.57 3.13
CA VAL A 261 -23.84 -17.51 4.10
C VAL A 261 -22.88 -16.79 5.07
N SER A 262 -22.28 -15.66 4.65
CA SER A 262 -21.46 -14.78 5.50
C SER A 262 -21.44 -13.34 4.96
N PRO A 263 -22.31 -12.43 5.44
CA PRO A 263 -22.49 -11.09 4.84
C PRO A 263 -21.32 -10.12 5.04
N GLY A 264 -20.27 -10.53 5.73
CA GLY A 264 -19.15 -9.65 6.03
C GLY A 264 -17.94 -10.36 6.64
N TYR A 265 -17.04 -9.58 7.21
CA TYR A 265 -15.74 -10.04 7.69
C TYR A 265 -15.70 -10.12 9.22
N ASN A 266 -15.44 -11.32 9.74
CA ASN A 266 -15.29 -11.58 11.16
C ASN A 266 -14.25 -12.66 11.44
N PHE A 267 -13.60 -12.58 12.60
CA PHE A 267 -12.71 -13.63 13.09
C PHE A 267 -12.80 -13.75 14.61
N ARG A 268 -12.25 -14.84 15.15
CA ARG A 268 -12.22 -15.11 16.59
C ARG A 268 -10.79 -15.23 17.07
N PHE A 269 -10.50 -14.64 18.21
CA PHE A 269 -9.22 -14.82 18.92
C PHE A 269 -9.49 -14.92 20.42
N ALA A 270 -8.53 -15.45 21.17
CA ALA A 270 -8.65 -15.60 22.62
C ALA A 270 -7.43 -14.97 23.32
N LYS A 271 -7.68 -14.26 24.42
CA LYS A 271 -6.63 -13.81 25.36
C LYS A 271 -6.59 -14.79 26.52
N TYR A 272 -5.46 -15.46 26.73
CA TYR A 272 -5.27 -16.47 27.78
C TYR A 272 -4.58 -15.86 28.99
N TYR A 273 -4.89 -16.40 30.16
CA TYR A 273 -4.39 -15.90 31.43
C TYR A 273 -4.62 -16.88 32.57
N SER A 274 -3.92 -16.65 33.68
CA SER A 274 -4.01 -17.49 34.87
C SER A 274 -4.43 -16.67 36.09
N ASP A 275 -5.34 -17.21 36.89
CA ASP A 275 -5.70 -16.64 38.17
C ASP A 275 -4.61 -16.89 39.23
N PRO A 276 -4.58 -16.13 40.34
CA PRO A 276 -3.65 -16.37 41.46
C PRO A 276 -3.76 -17.78 42.08
N THR A 277 -4.88 -18.47 41.84
CA THR A 277 -5.17 -19.84 42.25
C THR A 277 -4.63 -20.90 41.27
N GLY A 278 -3.97 -20.48 40.18
CA GLY A 278 -3.40 -21.36 39.16
C GLY A 278 -4.41 -21.90 38.14
N THR A 279 -5.66 -21.45 38.17
CA THR A 279 -6.67 -21.84 37.18
C THR A 279 -6.47 -21.04 35.89
N GLU A 280 -6.36 -21.73 34.75
CA GLU A 280 -6.28 -21.08 33.44
C GLU A 280 -7.66 -20.65 32.96
N HIS A 281 -7.71 -19.44 32.42
CA HIS A 281 -8.90 -18.82 31.91
C HIS A 281 -8.61 -18.18 30.55
N ARG A 282 -9.66 -17.95 29.77
CA ARG A 282 -9.55 -17.29 28.46
C ARG A 282 -10.71 -16.35 28.23
N THR A 283 -10.40 -15.21 27.63
CA THR A 283 -11.39 -14.25 27.12
C THR A 283 -11.50 -14.51 25.63
N LEU A 284 -12.59 -15.14 25.21
CA LEU A 284 -12.89 -15.31 23.79
C LEU A 284 -13.48 -14.01 23.24
N ILE A 285 -12.92 -13.56 22.13
CA ILE A 285 -13.37 -12.37 21.41
C ILE A 285 -13.71 -12.78 19.98
N LYS A 286 -14.95 -12.52 19.57
CA LYS A 286 -15.34 -12.53 18.16
C LYS A 286 -15.37 -11.08 17.68
N ALA A 287 -14.43 -10.72 16.80
CA ALA A 287 -14.32 -9.39 16.23
C ALA A 287 -15.00 -9.35 14.85
N TYR A 288 -15.78 -8.30 14.65
CA TYR A 288 -16.32 -7.86 13.37
C TYR A 288 -15.69 -6.52 13.04
N GLY A 289 -15.32 -6.32 11.79
CA GLY A 289 -14.59 -5.12 11.42
C GLY A 289 -14.37 -4.97 9.95
N ILE A 290 -13.72 -3.86 9.62
CA ILE A 290 -13.37 -3.51 8.25
C ILE A 290 -11.88 -3.76 8.07
N ARG A 291 -11.54 -4.64 7.14
CA ARG A 291 -10.17 -4.84 6.69
C ARG A 291 -9.88 -3.90 5.53
N PHE A 292 -8.85 -3.08 5.64
CA PHE A 292 -8.38 -2.21 4.57
C PHE A 292 -7.12 -2.81 3.95
N ASP A 293 -7.21 -3.24 2.69
CA ASP A 293 -6.07 -3.72 1.92
C ASP A 293 -5.54 -2.58 1.04
N ILE A 294 -4.27 -2.22 1.21
CA ILE A 294 -3.60 -1.18 0.46
C ILE A 294 -2.91 -1.81 -0.74
N ILE A 295 -3.41 -1.49 -1.93
CA ILE A 295 -2.95 -2.08 -3.18
C ILE A 295 -2.29 -0.99 -4.01
N VAL A 296 -0.99 -1.15 -4.28
CA VAL A 296 -0.24 -0.21 -5.11
C VAL A 296 -0.19 -0.73 -6.53
N PHE A 297 -0.68 0.08 -7.46
CA PHE A 297 -0.51 -0.16 -8.89
C PHE A 297 0.52 0.81 -9.41
N GLY A 298 1.53 0.30 -10.09
CA GLY A 298 2.53 1.15 -10.72
C GLY A 298 2.77 0.74 -12.16
N LYS A 299 2.77 1.72 -13.05
CA LYS A 299 3.28 1.60 -14.40
C LYS A 299 4.25 2.75 -14.62
N ALA A 300 5.52 2.41 -14.75
CA ALA A 300 6.57 3.35 -15.12
C ALA A 300 6.93 3.11 -16.58
N THR A 301 6.85 4.14 -17.40
CA THR A 301 7.24 4.07 -18.81
C THR A 301 8.60 4.72 -19.01
N VAL A 302 9.56 3.97 -19.54
CA VAL A 302 10.94 4.44 -19.77
C VAL A 302 11.26 4.39 -21.27
N LEU A 303 11.59 5.55 -21.87
CA LEU A 303 12.11 5.64 -23.24
C LEU A 303 13.60 5.23 -23.33
N CYS A 304 14.27 5.16 -22.18
CA CYS A 304 15.71 5.16 -22.06
C CYS A 304 16.36 3.81 -21.76
N ASP A 305 15.69 2.66 -21.74
CA ASP A 305 16.42 1.41 -21.49
C ASP A 305 17.34 1.04 -22.66
N ILE A 306 16.89 1.23 -23.91
CA ILE A 306 17.79 1.06 -25.07
C ILE A 306 18.93 2.10 -25.02
N ILE A 307 18.62 3.36 -24.72
CA ILE A 307 19.63 4.43 -24.71
C ILE A 307 20.62 4.25 -23.55
N VAL A 308 20.16 3.88 -22.35
CA VAL A 308 20.97 3.70 -21.14
C VAL A 308 21.76 2.38 -21.20
N LEU A 309 21.16 1.29 -21.68
CA LEU A 309 21.80 -0.04 -21.76
C LEU A 309 22.65 -0.23 -23.01
N TYR A 310 22.43 0.54 -24.09
CA TYR A 310 23.17 0.36 -25.35
C TYR A 310 23.90 1.61 -25.82
N CYS A 311 23.36 2.82 -25.62
CA CYS A 311 23.92 4.06 -26.16
C CYS A 311 24.75 4.90 -25.16
N MET A 312 24.60 4.72 -23.84
CA MET A 312 25.31 5.50 -22.83
C MET A 312 26.71 4.97 -22.51
N LYS A 313 27.64 5.88 -22.21
CA LYS A 313 29.06 5.58 -21.94
C LYS A 313 29.30 4.65 -20.74
N LYS A 314 28.39 4.62 -19.75
CA LYS A 314 28.42 3.72 -18.57
C LYS A 314 27.42 2.55 -18.66
N ARG A 315 27.02 2.14 -19.87
CA ARG A 315 25.99 1.11 -20.09
C ARG A 315 26.17 -0.19 -19.29
N TYR A 316 27.40 -0.69 -19.13
CA TYR A 316 27.68 -1.94 -18.42
C TYR A 316 27.33 -1.87 -16.93
N TYR A 317 27.60 -0.72 -16.29
CA TYR A 317 27.23 -0.48 -14.88
C TYR A 317 25.70 -0.51 -14.68
N TYR A 318 24.93 0.09 -15.60
CA TYR A 318 23.47 0.05 -15.54
C TYR A 318 22.92 -1.36 -15.80
N ARG A 319 23.56 -2.13 -16.67
CA ARG A 319 23.18 -3.52 -16.99
C ARG A 319 23.33 -4.46 -15.80
N GLU A 320 24.40 -4.33 -15.02
CA GLU A 320 24.63 -5.11 -13.78
C GLU A 320 23.64 -4.79 -12.66
N LYS A 321 23.09 -3.57 -12.63
CA LYS A 321 22.07 -3.19 -11.66
C LYS A 321 20.65 -3.57 -12.09
N LYS A 322 20.39 -3.62 -13.40
CA LYS A 322 19.08 -4.02 -13.96
C LYS A 322 18.87 -5.53 -13.93
N TYR A 323 19.86 -6.33 -14.32
CA TYR A 323 19.73 -7.79 -14.41
C TYR A 323 20.47 -8.49 -13.27
N LYS A 324 19.75 -9.32 -12.51
CA LYS A 324 20.35 -10.36 -11.65
C LYS A 324 20.31 -11.68 -12.42
N TYR A 325 21.47 -12.24 -12.71
CA TYR A 325 21.57 -13.57 -13.31
C TYR A 325 21.42 -14.60 -12.20
N VAL A 326 20.47 -15.53 -12.37
CA VAL A 326 20.37 -16.73 -11.58
C VAL A 326 21.06 -17.82 -12.40
N GLU A 327 22.13 -18.39 -11.88
CA GLU A 327 22.74 -19.58 -12.48
C GLU A 327 21.89 -20.77 -12.07
N ASP A 328 21.24 -21.42 -13.05
CA ASP A 328 20.56 -22.68 -12.81
C ASP A 328 21.63 -23.72 -12.46
N TYR A 329 21.60 -24.17 -11.21
CA TYR A 329 22.51 -25.18 -10.69
C TYR A 329 22.05 -26.55 -11.21
N GLU A 330 22.48 -26.95 -12.43
CA GLU A 330 22.44 -28.36 -12.81
C GLU A 330 23.46 -29.13 -11.96
N GLN A 331 23.02 -29.59 -10.80
CA GLN A 331 23.79 -30.45 -9.90
C GLN A 331 23.66 -31.91 -10.35
N GLY A 332 24.81 -32.48 -10.70
CA GLY A 332 25.03 -33.80 -11.27
C GLY A 332 24.19 -34.97 -10.74
N ILE A 333 23.67 -35.74 -11.69
CA ILE A 333 23.50 -37.19 -11.57
C ILE A 333 24.19 -37.78 -12.80
N GLY A 334 25.45 -38.19 -12.65
CA GLY A 334 26.20 -38.72 -13.79
C GLY A 334 27.65 -39.06 -13.51
N SER A 335 27.94 -39.83 -12.46
CA SER A 335 29.14 -40.68 -12.40
C SER A 335 29.16 -41.52 -11.13
N GLU A 336 28.42 -42.62 -11.12
CA GLU A 336 28.75 -43.79 -10.30
C GLU A 336 28.16 -45.05 -10.95
N MET A 337 28.70 -45.38 -12.12
CA MET A 337 28.66 -46.73 -12.68
C MET A 337 29.90 -46.90 -13.56
N ASP A 338 30.65 -47.96 -13.31
CA ASP A 338 31.92 -48.39 -13.92
C ASP A 338 33.22 -47.80 -13.36
N ARG A 339 33.70 -48.37 -12.24
CA ARG A 339 34.92 -49.20 -12.26
C ARG A 339 35.10 -50.04 -11.00
#